data_AF-A0A6M3IK52-F1
#
_entry.id   AF-A0A6M3IK52-F1
#
_cell.length_a   1.000
_cell.length_b   1.000
_cell.length_c   1.000
_cell.angle_alpha   90.00
_cell.angle_beta   90.00
_cell.angle_gamma   90.00
#
_symmetry.space_group_name_H-M   'P 1'
#
loop_
_entity.id
_entity.type
_entity.pdbx_description
1 polymer ?
#
loop_
_entity_poly.entity_id
_entity_poly.type
_entity_poly.pdbx_seq_one_letter_code
_entity_poly.pdbx_strand_id
1 'polypeptide(L)'
;MIIGLDGKKHRWNLLKYNKESKHCSKLHVRARQLLKKLFKFEAILEEVLLPGSKILARAHPLRGDFYIDSRKIMIEIHGEQHYKFNPHFYKTKLDFIRAQACDRDKKLWCSVNAIRLIELPYDENNTEWEKRILGD
;
A
#
# COMPACT_ATOMS: atom_id res chain seq x y z
N MET A 1 -0.38 4.37 -18.49
CA MET A 1 -1.84 4.38 -18.19
C MET A 1 -2.12 3.23 -17.26
N ILE A 2 -3.08 3.37 -16.36
CA ILE A 2 -3.43 2.37 -15.33
C ILE A 2 -4.91 2.04 -15.47
N ILE A 3 -5.29 0.78 -15.29
CA ILE A 3 -6.68 0.32 -15.33
C ILE A 3 -7.26 0.41 -13.92
N GLY A 4 -8.35 1.16 -13.77
CA GLY A 4 -9.09 1.26 -12.50
C GLY A 4 -9.95 0.02 -12.23
N LEU A 5 -10.44 -0.11 -11.00
CA LEU A 5 -11.47 -1.11 -10.67
C LEU A 5 -12.81 -0.80 -11.36
N ASP A 6 -12.97 0.42 -11.87
CA ASP A 6 -14.06 0.83 -12.76
C ASP A 6 -13.90 0.37 -14.22
N GLY A 7 -12.83 -0.37 -14.53
CA GLY A 7 -12.51 -0.86 -15.88
C GLY A 7 -12.00 0.22 -16.85
N LYS A 8 -11.86 1.47 -16.40
CA LYS A 8 -11.43 2.59 -17.24
C LYS A 8 -9.93 2.80 -17.14
N LYS A 9 -9.34 3.39 -18.19
CA LYS A 9 -7.94 3.81 -18.17
C LYS A 9 -7.81 5.18 -17.53
N HIS A 10 -6.85 5.31 -16.61
CA HIS A 10 -6.55 6.54 -15.88
C HIS A 10 -5.10 6.96 -16.09
N ARG A 11 -4.87 8.27 -16.16
CA ARG A 11 -3.52 8.83 -16.08
C ARG A 11 -3.05 8.79 -14.63
N TRP A 12 -1.88 8.21 -14.38
CA TRP A 12 -1.29 8.14 -13.04
C TRP A 12 -0.08 9.07 -12.97
N ASN A 13 -0.28 10.26 -12.40
CA ASN A 13 0.77 11.26 -12.26
C ASN A 13 1.56 11.02 -10.95
N LEU A 14 2.69 10.34 -11.08
CA LEU A 14 3.51 9.87 -9.97
C LEU A 14 4.45 10.94 -9.37
N LEU A 15 4.77 11.99 -10.12
CA LEU A 15 5.80 12.98 -9.75
C LEU A 15 5.53 13.68 -8.41
N LYS A 16 4.26 13.75 -7.99
CA LYS A 16 3.85 14.41 -6.74
C LYS A 16 4.07 13.56 -5.48
N TYR A 17 4.43 12.28 -5.62
CA TYR A 17 4.59 11.35 -4.50
C TYR A 17 6.05 11.09 -4.11
N ASN A 18 6.99 11.83 -4.73
CA ASN A 18 8.43 11.68 -4.46
C ASN A 18 8.88 12.43 -3.19
N LYS A 19 7.96 12.68 -2.25
CA LYS A 19 8.23 13.36 -0.99
C LYS A 19 7.86 12.44 0.15
N GLU A 20 8.74 12.36 1.14
CA GLU A 20 8.50 11.57 2.34
C GLU A 20 7.31 12.11 3.13
N SER A 21 6.45 11.20 3.58
CA SER A 21 5.31 11.53 4.42
C SER A 21 5.76 11.91 5.83
N LYS A 22 5.44 13.14 6.25
CA LYS A 22 5.87 13.72 7.54
C LYS A 22 5.17 13.09 8.75
N HIS A 23 3.89 12.76 8.63
CA HIS A 23 3.08 12.20 9.72
C HIS A 23 2.77 10.74 9.40
N CYS A 24 3.66 9.84 9.79
CA CYS A 24 3.54 8.42 9.50
C CYS A 24 3.81 7.56 10.75
N SER A 25 3.32 6.33 10.73
CA SER A 25 3.49 5.39 11.84
C SER A 25 4.96 4.98 12.03
N LYS A 26 5.31 4.46 13.20
CA LYS A 26 6.66 3.92 13.44
C LYS A 26 7.02 2.80 12.44
N LEU A 27 6.05 1.97 12.09
CA LEU A 27 6.22 0.91 11.09
C LEU A 27 6.49 1.49 9.70
N HIS A 28 5.84 2.59 9.33
CA HIS A 28 6.09 3.29 8.06
C HIS A 28 7.50 3.86 7.98
N VAL A 29 7.96 4.52 9.04
CA VAL A 29 9.34 5.02 9.13
C VAL A 29 10.35 3.87 9.02
N ARG A 30 10.08 2.75 9.71
CA ARG A 30 10.92 1.54 9.65
C ARG A 30 10.99 0.96 8.24
N ALA A 31 9.85 0.81 7.57
CA ALA A 31 9.79 0.32 6.18
C ALA A 31 10.53 1.26 5.23
N ARG A 32 10.35 2.59 5.37
CA ARG A 32 11.09 3.59 4.58
C ARG A 32 12.60 3.39 4.68
N GLN A 33 13.12 3.25 5.91
CA GLN A 33 14.55 3.05 6.15
C GLN A 33 15.05 1.77 5.48
N LEU A 34 14.27 0.69 5.58
CA LEU A 34 14.58 -0.58 4.93
C LEU A 34 14.60 -0.46 3.40
N LEU A 35 13.57 0.15 2.82
CA LEU A 35 13.48 0.33 1.37
C LEU A 35 14.60 1.22 0.84
N LYS A 36 14.98 2.28 1.54
CA LYS A 36 16.13 3.12 1.17
C LYS A 36 17.45 2.36 1.19
N LYS A 37 17.61 1.40 2.10
CA LYS A 37 18.79 0.51 2.15
C LYS A 37 18.80 -0.45 0.96
N LEU A 38 17.67 -1.09 0.65
CA LEU A 38 17.54 -2.07 -0.42
C LEU A 38 17.59 -1.45 -1.82
N PHE A 39 16.98 -0.27 -2.00
CA PHE A 39 16.73 0.38 -3.28
C PHE A 39 17.31 1.79 -3.32
N LYS A 40 18.59 1.93 -2.95
CA LYS A 40 19.29 3.21 -2.76
C LYS A 40 19.18 4.19 -3.95
N PHE A 41 19.07 3.68 -5.17
CA PHE A 41 19.08 4.48 -6.40
C PHE A 41 17.72 4.60 -7.07
N GLU A 42 16.66 4.10 -6.43
CA GLU A 42 15.32 4.08 -7.01
C GLU A 42 14.39 5.06 -6.31
N ALA A 43 13.44 5.59 -7.07
CA ALA A 43 12.41 6.45 -6.52
C ALA A 43 11.42 5.61 -5.70
N ILE A 44 11.42 5.83 -4.39
CA ILE A 44 10.45 5.25 -3.45
C ILE A 44 9.35 6.30 -3.25
N LEU A 45 8.19 6.06 -3.85
CA LEU A 45 7.05 6.97 -3.77
C LEU A 45 6.19 6.60 -2.58
N GLU A 46 5.66 7.59 -1.86
CA GLU A 46 4.84 7.39 -0.66
C GLU A 46 3.39 7.84 -0.86
N GLU A 47 2.45 7.18 -0.18
CA GLU A 47 1.04 7.58 -0.09
C GLU A 47 0.38 7.77 -1.47
N VAL A 48 0.72 6.88 -2.40
CA VAL A 48 0.31 6.98 -3.80
C VAL A 48 -1.18 6.75 -3.93
N LEU A 49 -1.92 7.66 -4.57
CA LEU A 49 -3.33 7.39 -4.87
C LEU A 49 -3.40 6.28 -5.92
N LEU A 50 -4.44 5.45 -5.84
CA LEU A 50 -4.76 4.40 -6.79
C LEU A 50 -5.94 4.86 -7.67
N PRO A 51 -5.71 5.45 -8.87
CA PRO A 51 -6.78 5.92 -9.74
C PRO A 51 -7.81 4.84 -10.08
N GLY A 52 -9.08 5.21 -10.15
CA GLY A 52 -10.17 4.28 -10.46
C GLY A 52 -10.46 3.23 -9.37
N SER A 53 -9.90 3.37 -8.17
CA SER A 53 -10.23 2.53 -7.00
C SER A 53 -11.42 3.05 -6.18
N LYS A 54 -12.00 4.19 -6.56
CA LYS A 54 -13.21 4.72 -5.95
C LYS A 54 -14.40 3.85 -6.36
N ILE A 55 -15.20 3.42 -5.39
CA ILE A 55 -16.43 2.63 -5.60
C ILE A 55 -17.61 3.34 -4.92
N LEU A 56 -18.85 2.92 -5.21
CA LEU A 56 -20.04 3.56 -4.63
C LEU A 56 -20.01 3.59 -3.09
N ALA A 57 -19.53 2.51 -2.47
CA ALA A 57 -19.43 2.36 -1.03
C ALA A 57 -18.25 3.13 -0.38
N ARG A 58 -17.36 3.75 -1.17
CA ARG A 58 -16.16 4.44 -0.68
C ARG A 58 -15.93 5.74 -1.45
N ALA A 59 -16.12 6.88 -0.78
CA ALA A 59 -16.10 8.20 -1.41
C ALA A 59 -14.74 8.63 -1.99
N HIS A 60 -13.64 8.08 -1.49
CA HIS A 60 -12.27 8.44 -1.86
C HIS A 60 -11.51 7.28 -2.52
N PRO A 61 -10.59 7.57 -3.47
CA PRO A 61 -9.66 6.57 -3.96
C PRO A 61 -8.80 6.01 -2.84
N LEU A 62 -8.44 4.73 -2.96
CA LEU A 62 -7.46 4.07 -2.11
C LEU A 62 -6.08 4.70 -2.29
N ARG A 63 -5.23 4.49 -1.28
CA ARG A 63 -3.81 4.83 -1.28
C ARG A 63 -2.97 3.60 -1.05
N GLY A 64 -1.82 3.57 -1.70
CA GLY A 64 -0.72 2.66 -1.42
C GLY A 64 0.32 3.29 -0.51
N ASP A 65 0.86 2.56 0.46
CA ASP A 65 1.85 3.13 1.39
C ASP A 65 3.16 3.48 0.67
N PHE A 66 3.70 2.52 -0.09
CA PHE A 66 4.89 2.72 -0.94
C PHE A 66 4.72 2.13 -2.33
N TYR A 67 5.27 2.81 -3.34
CA TYR A 67 5.32 2.31 -4.70
C TYR A 67 6.69 2.59 -5.35
N ILE A 68 7.24 1.57 -6.01
CA ILE A 68 8.53 1.63 -6.72
C ILE A 68 8.25 1.35 -8.19
N ASP A 69 8.19 2.40 -9.00
CA ASP A 69 7.73 2.31 -10.39
C ASP A 69 8.67 1.49 -11.29
N SER A 70 9.98 1.61 -11.07
CA SER A 70 11.03 0.86 -11.78
C SER A 70 10.88 -0.66 -11.62
N ARG A 71 10.27 -1.11 -10.51
CA ARG A 71 10.09 -2.53 -10.20
C ARG A 71 8.65 -3.01 -10.35
N LYS A 72 7.70 -2.10 -10.55
CA LYS A 72 6.25 -2.37 -10.47
C LYS A 72 5.87 -3.09 -9.18
N ILE A 73 6.39 -2.59 -8.06
CA ILE A 73 6.12 -3.12 -6.72
C ILE A 73 5.31 -2.09 -5.92
N MET A 74 4.20 -2.54 -5.34
CA MET A 74 3.46 -1.85 -4.29
C MET A 74 3.76 -2.53 -2.96
N ILE A 75 4.03 -1.75 -1.92
CA ILE A 75 4.26 -2.26 -0.56
C ILE A 75 3.24 -1.64 0.38
N GLU A 76 2.61 -2.50 1.19
CA GLU A 76 1.62 -2.16 2.21
C GLU A 76 2.12 -2.60 3.58
N ILE A 77 1.96 -1.74 4.59
CA ILE A 77 2.44 -1.96 5.95
C ILE A 77 1.24 -2.26 6.84
N HIS A 78 1.12 -3.53 7.20
CA HIS A 78 -0.05 -3.99 7.93
C HIS A 78 0.21 -4.01 9.42
N GLY A 79 -0.38 -3.03 10.12
CA GLY A 79 -0.55 -3.06 11.57
C GLY A 79 -1.52 -4.16 12.04
N GLU A 80 -1.60 -4.39 13.35
CA GLU A 80 -2.51 -5.38 13.95
C GLU A 80 -3.97 -5.20 13.49
N GLN A 81 -4.37 -3.95 13.25
CA GLN A 81 -5.72 -3.61 12.80
C GLN A 81 -6.12 -4.25 11.45
N HIS A 82 -5.15 -4.68 10.62
CA HIS A 82 -5.47 -5.40 9.37
C HIS A 82 -5.87 -6.86 9.61
N TYR A 83 -5.43 -7.44 10.73
CA TYR A 83 -5.59 -8.86 11.03
C TYR A 83 -6.70 -9.13 12.03
N LYS A 84 -6.88 -8.23 13.01
CA LYS A 84 -7.79 -8.43 14.13
C LYS A 84 -8.64 -7.19 14.38
N PHE A 85 -9.92 -7.42 14.68
CA PHE A 85 -10.80 -6.36 15.17
C PHE A 85 -10.29 -5.89 16.54
N ASN A 86 -9.99 -4.61 16.64
CA ASN A 86 -9.59 -3.95 17.88
C ASN A 86 -10.40 -2.66 18.06
N PRO A 87 -11.12 -2.48 19.19
CA PRO A 87 -11.91 -1.27 19.47
C PRO A 87 -11.12 0.04 19.44
N HIS A 88 -9.79 -0.01 19.61
CA HIS A 88 -8.91 1.15 19.47
C HIS A 88 -8.91 1.70 18.03
N PHE A 89 -8.97 0.82 17.02
CA PHE A 89 -8.90 1.18 15.61
C PHE A 89 -10.28 1.23 14.94
N TYR A 90 -11.25 0.46 15.42
CA TYR A 90 -12.56 0.33 14.79
C TYR A 90 -13.69 0.49 15.81
N LYS A 91 -14.67 1.33 15.45
CA LYS A 91 -15.89 1.51 16.25
C LYS A 91 -16.81 0.30 16.17
N THR A 92 -16.91 -0.30 14.99
CA THR A 92 -17.81 -1.43 14.73
C THR A 92 -17.11 -2.53 13.95
N LYS A 93 -17.61 -3.77 14.07
CA LYS A 93 -17.14 -4.90 13.24
C LYS A 93 -17.32 -4.63 11.75
N LEU A 94 -18.36 -3.88 11.37
CA LEU A 94 -18.59 -3.47 9.99
C LEU A 94 -17.46 -2.58 9.45
N ASP A 95 -16.90 -1.69 10.28
CA ASP A 95 -15.77 -0.84 9.87
C ASP A 95 -14.50 -1.67 9.62
N PHE A 96 -14.26 -2.69 10.43
CA PHE A 96 -13.16 -3.64 10.20
C PHE A 96 -13.37 -4.46 8.92
N ILE A 97 -14.58 -4.97 8.68
CA ILE A 97 -14.92 -5.69 7.44
C ILE A 97 -14.72 -4.78 6.21
N ARG A 98 -15.08 -3.49 6.31
CA ARG A 98 -14.83 -2.49 5.26
C ARG A 98 -13.34 -2.26 5.04
N ALA A 99 -12.53 -2.19 6.10
CA ALA A 99 -11.08 -2.08 5.98
C ALA A 99 -10.49 -3.30 5.25
N GLN A 100 -10.90 -4.52 5.61
CA GLN A 100 -10.49 -5.73 4.90
C GLN A 100 -10.95 -5.74 3.42
N ALA A 101 -12.11 -5.15 3.12
CA ALA A 101 -12.55 -4.99 1.74
C ALA A 101 -11.65 -4.02 0.95
N CYS A 102 -11.20 -2.93 1.58
CA CYS A 102 -10.20 -2.03 0.98
C CYS A 102 -8.89 -2.77 0.67
N ASP A 103 -8.41 -3.64 1.57
CA ASP A 103 -7.19 -4.42 1.35
C ASP A 103 -7.33 -5.39 0.16
N ARG A 104 -8.50 -6.03 0.02
CA ARG A 104 -8.82 -6.86 -1.16
C ARG A 104 -8.87 -6.04 -2.45
N ASP A 105 -9.45 -4.84 -2.41
CA ASP A 105 -9.50 -3.94 -3.55
C ASP A 105 -8.10 -3.48 -3.97
N LYS A 106 -7.19 -3.22 -3.02
CA LYS A 106 -5.78 -2.91 -3.32
C LYS A 106 -5.09 -4.08 -4.03
N LYS A 107 -5.31 -5.31 -3.56
CA LYS A 107 -4.81 -6.54 -4.21
C LYS A 107 -5.29 -6.66 -5.66
N LEU A 108 -6.59 -6.50 -5.87
CA LEU A 108 -7.18 -6.56 -7.20
C LEU A 108 -6.63 -5.43 -8.09
N TRP A 109 -6.55 -4.21 -7.58
CA TRP A 109 -6.05 -3.05 -8.31
C TRP A 109 -4.59 -3.25 -8.75
N CYS A 110 -3.75 -3.82 -7.89
CA CYS A 110 -2.37 -4.14 -8.25
C CYS A 110 -2.32 -5.26 -9.30
N SER A 111 -3.11 -6.32 -9.12
CA SER A 111 -3.17 -7.47 -10.04
C SER A 111 -3.55 -7.06 -11.47
N VAL A 112 -4.60 -6.25 -11.66
CA VAL A 112 -5.05 -5.81 -13.00
C VAL A 112 -4.04 -4.88 -13.70
N ASN A 113 -3.06 -4.36 -12.96
CA ASN A 113 -2.02 -3.47 -13.47
C ASN A 113 -0.63 -4.13 -13.52
N ALA A 114 -0.55 -5.46 -13.32
CA ALA A 114 0.70 -6.20 -13.24
C ALA A 114 1.69 -5.59 -12.22
N ILE A 115 1.17 -5.10 -11.10
CA ILE A 115 1.94 -4.58 -9.98
C ILE A 115 1.99 -5.68 -8.91
N ARG A 116 3.19 -6.04 -8.49
CA ARG A 116 3.38 -7.00 -7.38
C ARG A 116 3.07 -6.29 -6.07
N LEU A 117 2.05 -6.74 -5.35
CA LEU A 117 1.74 -6.27 -4.00
C LEU A 117 2.49 -7.10 -2.97
N ILE A 118 3.16 -6.42 -2.04
CA ILE A 118 3.89 -7.01 -0.93
C ILE A 118 3.33 -6.43 0.37
N GLU A 119 2.85 -7.30 1.25
CA GLU A 119 2.37 -6.90 2.58
C GLU A 119 3.50 -7.13 3.59
N LEU A 120 3.73 -6.15 4.47
CA LEU A 120 4.71 -6.17 5.54
C LEU A 120 3.97 -6.20 6.90
N PRO A 121 3.79 -7.38 7.50
CA PRO A 121 3.14 -7.54 8.79
C PRO A 121 3.92 -6.88 9.94
N TYR A 122 3.20 -6.28 10.89
CA TYR A 122 3.78 -5.59 12.05
C TYR A 122 4.59 -6.49 13.00
N ASP A 123 4.28 -7.78 13.02
CA ASP A 123 4.88 -8.81 13.88
C ASP A 123 6.15 -9.43 13.27
N GLU A 124 6.53 -9.01 12.06
CA GLU A 124 7.75 -9.45 11.39
C GLU A 124 8.94 -8.50 11.60
N ASN A 125 10.14 -9.07 11.63
CA ASN A 125 11.41 -8.37 11.72
C ASN A 125 11.94 -7.94 10.34
N ASN A 126 13.05 -7.20 10.31
CA ASN A 126 13.59 -6.66 9.04
C ASN A 126 14.06 -7.76 8.09
N THR A 127 14.60 -8.87 8.59
CA THR A 127 15.05 -9.99 7.77
C THR A 127 13.87 -10.64 7.05
N GLU A 128 12.74 -10.81 7.74
CA GLU A 128 11.51 -11.35 7.15
C GLU A 128 10.92 -10.39 6.10
N TRP A 129 10.89 -9.10 6.40
CA TRP A 129 10.49 -8.07 5.43
C TRP A 129 11.41 -8.04 4.22
N GLU A 130 12.74 -8.13 4.40
CA GLU A 130 13.72 -8.18 3.30
C GLU A 130 13.43 -9.36 2.37
N LYS A 131 13.19 -10.57 2.91
CA LYS A 131 12.84 -11.76 2.12
C LYS A 131 11.58 -11.56 1.28
N ARG A 132 10.50 -11.04 1.89
CA ARG A 132 9.25 -10.73 1.18
C ARG A 132 9.47 -9.73 0.04
N ILE A 133 10.28 -8.70 0.30
CA ILE A 133 10.60 -7.65 -0.65
C ILE A 133 11.43 -8.19 -1.82
N LEU A 134 12.42 -9.03 -1.57
CA LEU A 134 13.31 -9.56 -2.59
C LEU A 134 12.71 -10.75 -3.36
N GLY A 135 11.77 -11.48 -2.74
CA GLY A 135 11.14 -12.65 -3.34
C GLY A 135 11.96 -13.94 -3.18
N ASP A 136 12.77 -14.02 -2.12
CA ASP A 136 13.58 -15.18 -1.73
C ASP A 136 12.81 -16.16 -0.84
#